data_AF-A0A920NC12-F1
#
_entry.id   AF-A0A920NC12-F1
#
_cell.length_a   1.000
_cell.length_b   1.000
_cell.length_c   1.000
_cell.angle_alpha   90.00
_cell.angle_beta   90.00
_cell.angle_gamma   90.00
#
_symmetry.space_group_name_H-M   'P 1'
#
loop_
_entity.id
_entity.type
_entity.pdbx_description
1 polymer ?
#
loop_
_entity_poly.entity_id
_entity_poly.type
_entity_poly.pdbx_seq_one_letter_code
_entity_poly.pdbx_strand_id
1 'polypeptide(L)'
;MKNALLPVITVTGLQLAGLLGGSVAVERAFAVPGPGLALTQGIADRDWNIIQALVFLYAVVFVFVNLIVDLSYAWVDPRIRYK
;
A
#
# COMPACT_ATOMS: atom_id res chain seq x y z
N MET A 1 -5.90 -21.73 14.39
CA MET A 1 -5.51 -20.76 13.35
C MET A 1 -4.86 -19.55 14.02
N LYS A 2 -3.53 -19.44 14.06
CA LYS A 2 -2.83 -18.32 14.76
C LYS A 2 -1.71 -17.65 13.93
N ASN A 3 -1.40 -18.18 12.73
CA ASN A 3 -0.22 -17.77 11.96
C ASN A 3 -0.49 -17.35 10.50
N ALA A 4 -1.75 -17.18 10.06
CA ALA A 4 -2.05 -16.73 8.69
C ALA A 4 -1.88 -15.21 8.50
N LEU A 5 -1.95 -14.40 9.57
CA LEU A 5 -1.73 -12.95 9.48
C LEU A 5 -0.29 -12.57 9.14
N LEU A 6 0.69 -13.34 9.64
CA LEU A 6 2.11 -13.06 9.41
C LEU A 6 2.49 -13.05 7.91
N PRO A 7 2.13 -14.08 7.11
CA PRO A 7 2.42 -14.07 5.68
C PRO A 7 1.58 -13.03 4.93
N VAL A 8 0.34 -12.74 5.33
CA VAL A 8 -0.47 -11.70 4.68
C VAL A 8 0.18 -10.33 4.83
N ILE A 9 0.56 -9.93 6.04
CA ILE A 9 1.24 -8.64 6.28
C ILE A 9 2.55 -8.55 5.49
N THR A 10 3.33 -9.63 5.50
CA THR A 10 4.66 -9.65 4.85
C THR A 10 4.54 -9.60 3.32
N VAL A 11 3.62 -10.37 2.74
CA VAL A 11 3.38 -10.41 1.28
C VAL A 11 2.75 -9.12 0.79
N THR A 12 1.77 -8.56 1.52
CA THR A 12 1.14 -7.29 1.14
C THR A 12 2.14 -6.13 1.20
N GLY A 13 3.01 -6.09 2.22
CA GLY A 13 4.09 -5.10 2.29
C GLY A 13 5.06 -5.18 1.10
N LEU A 14 5.44 -6.39 0.68
CA LEU A 14 6.30 -6.61 -0.48
C LEU A 14 5.61 -6.20 -1.79
N GLN A 15 4.32 -6.53 -1.96
CA GLN A 15 3.55 -6.14 -3.13
C GLN A 15 3.41 -4.62 -3.24
N LEU A 16 3.17 -3.92 -2.13
CA LEU A 16 3.10 -2.45 -2.12
C LEU A 16 4.41 -1.77 -2.46
N ALA A 17 5.53 -2.29 -1.94
CA ALA A 17 6.86 -1.80 -2.32
C ALA A 17 7.08 -1.97 -3.83
N GLY A 18 6.68 -3.11 -4.39
CA GLY A 18 6.71 -3.37 -5.83
C GLY A 18 5.81 -2.42 -6.63
N LEU A 19 4.58 -2.17 -6.17
CA LEU A 19 3.64 -1.27 -6.82
C LEU A 19 4.10 0.19 -6.80
N LEU A 20 4.62 0.68 -5.66
CA LEU A 20 5.18 2.03 -5.57
C LEU A 20 6.39 2.20 -6.49
N GLY A 21 7.33 1.24 -6.48
CA GLY A 21 8.49 1.27 -7.36
C GLY A 21 8.11 1.22 -8.85
N GLY A 22 7.15 0.35 -9.20
CA GLY A 22 6.60 0.25 -10.55
C GLY A 22 5.84 1.51 -10.98
N SER A 23 5.05 2.11 -10.09
CA SER A 23 4.29 3.35 -10.35
C SER A 23 5.24 4.49 -10.70
N VAL A 24 6.31 4.69 -9.93
CA VAL A 24 7.31 5.74 -10.22
C VAL A 24 7.99 5.52 -11.56
N ALA A 25 8.33 4.26 -11.90
CA ALA A 25 8.95 3.94 -13.18
C ALA A 25 8.01 4.26 -14.36
N VAL A 26 6.73 3.92 -14.24
CA VAL A 26 5.71 4.23 -15.25
C VAL A 26 5.46 5.73 -15.34
N GLU A 27 5.29 6.43 -14.22
CA GLU A 27 5.11 7.88 -14.17
C GLU A 27 6.27 8.62 -14.86
N ARG A 28 7.51 8.20 -14.61
CA ARG A 28 8.70 8.76 -15.30
C ARG A 28 8.75 8.41 -16.78
N ALA A 29 8.46 7.15 -17.13
CA ALA A 29 8.52 6.70 -18.53
C ALA A 29 7.53 7.44 -19.43
N PHE A 30 6.34 7.77 -18.91
CA PHE A 30 5.29 8.46 -19.66
C PHE A 30 5.19 9.96 -19.35
N ALA A 31 6.09 10.53 -18.55
CA ALA A 31 6.06 11.92 -18.09
C ALA A 31 4.70 12.35 -17.48
N VAL A 32 4.01 11.41 -16.83
CA VAL A 32 2.71 11.66 -16.20
C VAL A 32 2.94 12.12 -14.77
N PRO A 33 2.33 13.25 -14.33
CA PRO A 33 2.42 13.67 -12.95
C PRO A 33 1.68 12.68 -12.06
N GLY A 34 2.40 12.07 -11.12
CA GLY A 34 1.84 11.09 -10.19
C GLY A 34 2.37 11.25 -8.77
N PRO A 35 1.69 10.64 -7.79
CA PRO A 35 2.03 10.76 -6.38
C PRO A 35 3.36 10.08 -6.04
N GLY A 36 3.77 9.06 -6.79
CA GLY A 36 5.08 8.42 -6.62
C GLY A 36 6.21 9.37 -6.98
N LEU A 37 6.11 10.04 -8.13
CA LEU A 37 7.06 11.05 -8.58
C LEU A 37 7.13 12.21 -7.58
N ALA A 38 5.97 12.71 -7.15
CA ALA A 38 5.87 13.79 -6.17
C ALA A 38 6.52 13.41 -4.82
N LEU A 39 6.40 12.16 -4.38
CA LEU A 39 7.08 11.67 -3.18
C LEU A 39 8.61 11.68 -3.38
N THR A 40 9.10 11.21 -4.53
CA THR A 40 10.55 11.21 -4.82
C THR A 40 11.13 12.62 -4.91
N GLN A 41 10.36 13.56 -5.48
CA GLN A 41 10.73 14.98 -5.54
C GLN A 41 10.73 15.61 -4.15
N GLY A 42 9.68 15.40 -3.35
CA GLY A 42 9.62 15.89 -1.97
C GLY A 42 10.78 15.39 -1.11
N ILE A 43 11.23 14.14 -1.30
CA ILE A 43 12.45 13.62 -0.64
C ILE A 43 13.71 14.34 -1.10
N ALA A 44 13.87 14.58 -2.41
CA ALA A 44 15.02 15.27 -2.96
C ALA A 44 15.09 16.73 -2.49
N ASP A 45 13.95 17.43 -2.50
CA ASP A 45 13.82 18.83 -2.11
C ASP A 45 13.68 19.00 -0.59
N ARG A 46 13.63 17.90 0.17
CA ARG A 46 13.39 17.84 1.62
C ARG A 46 12.13 18.59 2.05
N ASP A 47 11.10 18.57 1.21
CA ASP A 47 9.79 19.10 1.54
C ASP A 47 9.04 18.09 2.43
N TRP A 48 9.23 18.25 3.74
CA TRP A 48 8.60 17.40 4.75
C TRP A 48 7.07 17.45 4.71
N ASN A 49 6.47 18.57 4.27
CA ASN A 49 5.01 18.68 4.18
C ASN A 49 4.46 17.78 3.08
N ILE A 50 5.07 17.80 1.89
CA ILE A 50 4.66 16.93 0.77
C ILE A 50 4.84 15.46 1.14
N ILE A 51 5.99 15.11 1.74
CA ILE A 51 6.26 13.74 2.17
C ILE A 51 5.20 13.28 3.17
N GLN A 52 4.93 14.07 4.21
CA GLN A 52 3.96 13.71 5.23
C GLN A 52 2.55 13.55 4.67
N ALA A 53 2.12 14.46 3.80
CA ALA A 53 0.79 14.40 3.16
C ALA A 53 0.63 13.13 2.32
N LEU A 54 1.64 12.79 1.51
CA LEU A 54 1.61 11.60 0.66
C LEU A 54 1.71 10.30 1.49
N VAL A 55 2.56 10.26 2.51
CA VAL A 55 2.67 9.12 3.43
C VAL A 55 1.34 8.90 4.15
N PHE A 56 0.70 9.97 4.63
CA PHE A 56 -0.62 9.88 5.26
C PHE A 56 -1.67 9.33 4.29
N LEU A 57 -1.71 9.85 3.05
CA LEU A 57 -2.60 9.35 2.01
C LEU A 57 -2.40 7.85 1.75
N TYR A 58 -1.14 7.42 1.58
CA TYR A 58 -0.83 6.00 1.38
C TYR A 58 -1.20 5.14 2.59
N ALA A 59 -0.99 5.63 3.81
CA ALA A 59 -1.39 4.93 5.02
C ALA A 59 -2.90 4.73 5.10
N VAL A 60 -3.70 5.75 4.78
CA VAL A 60 -5.16 5.65 4.74
C VAL A 60 -5.60 4.61 3.70
N VAL A 61 -5.10 4.71 2.47
CA VAL A 61 -5.40 3.74 1.41
C VAL A 61 -5.02 2.32 1.83
N PHE A 62 -3.85 2.15 2.45
CA PHE A 62 -3.38 0.87 2.94
C PHE A 62 -4.32 0.26 3.98
N VAL A 63 -4.78 1.06 4.95
CA VAL A 63 -5.74 0.61 5.96
C VAL A 63 -7.06 0.20 5.31
N PHE A 64 -7.57 0.99 4.35
CA PHE A 64 -8.80 0.63 3.62
C PHE A 64 -8.65 -0.66 2.81
N VAL A 65 -7.53 -0.84 2.11
CA VAL A 65 -7.26 -2.07 1.35
C VAL A 65 -7.17 -3.27 2.29
N ASN A 66 -6.47 -3.18 3.41
CA ASN A 66 -6.41 -4.27 4.38
C ASN A 66 -7.79 -4.57 4.97
N LEU A 67 -8.60 -3.54 5.28
CA LEU A 67 -9.95 -3.75 5.76
C LEU A 67 -10.83 -4.47 4.72
N ILE A 68 -10.71 -4.12 3.44
CA ILE A 68 -11.42 -4.81 2.35
C ILE A 68 -10.95 -6.26 2.25
N VAL A 69 -9.64 -6.51 2.37
CA VAL A 69 -9.06 -7.86 2.34
C VAL A 69 -9.58 -8.69 3.51
N ASP A 70 -9.56 -8.15 4.74
CA ASP A 70 -10.08 -8.80 5.94
C ASP A 70 -11.57 -9.12 5.81
N LEU A 71 -12.36 -8.17 5.28
CA LEU A 71 -13.79 -8.37 5.04
C LEU A 71 -14.02 -9.43 3.95
N SER A 72 -13.21 -9.42 2.90
CA SER A 72 -13.26 -10.42 1.83
C SER A 72 -12.90 -11.81 2.36
N TYR A 73 -11.91 -11.93 3.24
CA TYR A 73 -11.60 -13.19 3.93
C TYR A 73 -12.77 -13.67 4.79
N ALA A 74 -13.43 -12.77 5.52
CA ALA A 74 -14.61 -13.10 6.33
C ALA A 74 -15.80 -13.58 5.47
N TRP A 75 -15.91 -13.10 4.23
CA TRP A 75 -16.98 -13.47 3.29
C TRP A 75 -16.69 -14.73 2.48
N VAL A 76 -15.44 -14.90 2.01
CA VAL A 76 -15.02 -15.99 1.13
C VAL A 76 -14.74 -17.28 1.89
N ASP A 77 -14.32 -17.20 3.16
CA ASP A 77 -14.00 -18.40 3.94
C ASP A 77 -15.00 -18.66 5.09
N PRO A 78 -16.07 -19.45 4.86
CA PRO A 78 -16.96 -19.92 5.92
C PRO A 78 -16.27 -20.87 6.92
N ARG A 79 -15.00 -21.26 6.73
CA ARG A 79 -14.25 -22.13 7.68
C ARG A 79 -13.59 -21.38 8.83
N ILE A 80 -13.55 -20.03 8.81
CA ILE A 80 -13.17 -19.24 10.00
C ILE A 80 -14.26 -19.37 11.09
N ARG A 81 -15.44 -19.88 10.71
CA ARG A 81 -16.56 -20.16 11.60
C ARG A 81 -16.66 -21.65 11.91
N TYR A 82 -15.70 -22.23 12.62
CA TYR A 82 -15.98 -23.40 13.46
C TYR A 82 -15.07 -23.47 14.70
N LYS A 83 -15.69 -23.12 15.83
CA LYS A 83 -15.29 -23.17 17.26
C LYS A 83 -14.12 -22.30 17.72
#